data_AF-A0A2E9K069-F1
#
_entry.id   AF-A0A2E9K069-F1
#
_cell.length_a   1.000
_cell.length_b   1.000
_cell.length_c   1.000
_cell.angle_alpha   90.00
_cell.angle_beta   90.00
_cell.angle_gamma   90.00
#
_symmetry.space_group_name_H-M   'P 1'
#
loop_
_entity.id
_entity.type
_entity.pdbx_description
1 polymer ?
#
loop_
_entity_poly.entity_id
_entity_poly.type
_entity_poly.pdbx_seq_one_letter_code
_entity_poly.pdbx_strand_id
1 'polypeptide(L)'
;MTFLDGISIKGGRDYNWGYRNHGRCADFARSVYVADDFAPGHNQPYDHAHNIDLTEAPGRRDFDRPGHYYPLQYFLDQLGPAEMQPRLRSHTSAPRGAVKKAPF
;
A
#
# COMPACT_ATOMS: atom_id res chain seq x y z
N MET A 1 -10.08 -12.67 -4.03
CA MET A 1 -10.18 -11.46 -3.20
C MET A 1 -9.00 -10.54 -3.50
N THR A 2 -9.26 -9.25 -3.78
CA THR A 2 -8.24 -8.24 -4.01
C THR A 2 -8.17 -7.32 -2.79
N PHE A 3 -7.01 -7.23 -2.15
CA PHE A 3 -6.82 -6.30 -1.03
C PHE A 3 -6.12 -5.04 -1.53
N LEU A 4 -6.73 -3.88 -1.27
CA LEU A 4 -6.21 -2.58 -1.65
C LEU A 4 -6.18 -1.74 -0.40
N ASP A 5 -5.01 -1.18 -0.12
CA ASP A 5 -4.74 -0.34 1.06
C ASP A 5 -4.76 -1.11 2.39
N GLY A 6 -3.66 -1.83 2.62
CA GLY A 6 -3.44 -2.52 3.88
C GLY A 6 -3.18 -1.57 5.03
N ILE A 7 -4.00 -1.67 6.08
CA ILE A 7 -3.69 -1.19 7.43
C ILE A 7 -3.02 -2.32 8.20
N SER A 8 -1.78 -2.12 8.62
CA SER A 8 -1.06 -3.10 9.44
C SER A 8 -1.52 -2.91 10.88
N ILE A 9 -2.35 -3.83 11.34
CA ILE A 9 -2.71 -3.92 12.75
C ILE A 9 -1.47 -4.40 13.50
N LYS A 10 -0.96 -3.54 14.39
CA LYS A 10 0.07 -3.89 15.36
C LYS A 10 -0.45 -5.03 16.25
N GLY A 11 0.19 -6.20 16.18
CA GLY A 11 -0.12 -7.30 17.08
C GLY A 11 0.30 -6.97 18.52
N GLY A 12 -0.44 -7.47 19.52
CA GLY A 12 -0.22 -7.10 20.92
C GLY A 12 1.17 -7.42 21.50
N ARG A 13 1.92 -8.35 20.90
CA ARG A 13 3.33 -8.67 21.22
C ARG A 13 4.27 -8.58 20.02
N ASP A 14 3.71 -8.40 18.83
CA ASP A 14 4.43 -8.39 17.56
C ASP A 14 3.87 -7.24 16.74
N TYR A 15 4.50 -6.08 16.91
CA TYR A 15 4.12 -4.85 16.24
C TYR A 15 4.27 -4.93 14.72
N ASN A 16 5.01 -5.91 14.19
CA ASN A 16 5.23 -6.10 12.76
C ASN A 16 4.42 -7.26 12.18
N TRP A 17 3.54 -7.88 12.96
CA TRP A 17 2.76 -9.02 12.50
C TRP A 17 1.94 -8.70 11.24
N GLY A 18 1.30 -7.52 11.22
CA GLY A 18 0.50 -7.07 10.09
C GLY A 18 1.33 -6.93 8.80
N TYR A 19 2.52 -6.33 8.87
CA TYR A 19 3.40 -6.18 7.70
C TYR A 19 3.80 -7.53 7.07
N ARG A 20 3.97 -8.55 7.92
CA ARG A 20 4.40 -9.89 7.48
C ARG A 20 3.26 -10.79 7.01
N ASN A 21 2.00 -10.52 7.40
CA ASN A 21 0.89 -11.44 7.16
C ASN A 21 -0.25 -10.85 6.32
N HIS A 22 -0.33 -9.53 6.21
CA HIS A 22 -1.37 -8.87 5.43
C HIS A 22 -1.31 -9.29 3.95
N GLY A 23 -2.44 -9.70 3.37
CA GLY A 23 -2.52 -10.11 1.97
C GLY A 23 -2.02 -11.53 1.67
N ARG A 24 -1.55 -12.29 2.68
CA ARG A 24 -1.03 -13.66 2.52
C ARG A 24 -1.99 -14.61 1.79
N CYS A 25 -3.29 -14.50 2.06
CA CYS A 25 -4.32 -15.35 1.48
C CYS A 25 -5.06 -14.69 0.30
N ALA A 26 -4.69 -13.46 -0.09
CA ALA A 26 -5.33 -12.76 -1.20
C ALA A 26 -4.79 -13.26 -2.55
N ASP A 27 -5.65 -13.37 -3.56
CA ASP A 27 -5.23 -13.65 -4.94
C ASP A 27 -4.31 -12.53 -5.47
N PHE A 28 -4.60 -11.30 -5.04
CA PHE A 28 -3.76 -10.12 -5.25
C PHE A 28 -3.90 -9.15 -4.08
N ALA A 29 -2.79 -8.61 -3.61
CA ALA A 29 -2.75 -7.55 -2.61
C ALA A 29 -1.86 -6.40 -3.08
N ARG A 30 -2.30 -5.16 -2.86
CA ARG A 30 -1.51 -3.96 -3.06
C ARG A 30 -1.56 -3.07 -1.83
N SER A 31 -0.40 -2.57 -1.44
CA SER A 31 -0.28 -1.54 -0.41
C SER A 31 0.28 -0.26 -1.03
N VAL A 32 -0.18 0.86 -0.50
CA VAL A 32 0.31 2.20 -0.79
C VAL A 32 0.73 2.80 0.55
N TYR A 33 1.93 3.35 0.63
CA TYR A 33 2.49 3.77 1.93
C TYR A 33 3.41 4.99 1.77
N VAL A 34 3.65 5.68 2.89
CA VAL A 34 4.55 6.84 3.00
C VAL A 34 5.52 6.55 4.13
N ALA A 35 6.80 6.37 3.82
CA ALA A 35 7.78 5.78 4.73
C ALA A 35 8.22 6.70 5.87
N ASP A 36 8.13 8.01 5.66
CA ASP A 36 8.48 9.06 6.64
C ASP A 36 7.29 9.50 7.51
N ASP A 37 6.12 8.83 7.40
CA ASP A 37 4.99 9.12 8.27
C ASP A 37 5.13 8.46 9.65
N PHE A 38 4.71 9.18 10.70
CA PHE A 38 4.74 8.69 12.08
C PHE A 38 3.59 7.71 12.39
N ALA A 39 2.52 7.72 11.58
CA ALA A 39 1.35 6.89 11.73
C ALA A 39 1.74 5.42 11.58
N PRO A 40 1.71 4.65 12.68
CA PRO A 40 2.06 3.25 12.61
C PRO A 40 1.05 2.51 11.74
N GLY A 41 1.54 1.52 11.00
CA GLY A 41 0.70 0.62 10.22
C GLY A 41 0.64 0.92 8.73
N HIS A 42 1.24 2.03 8.26
CA HIS A 42 1.19 2.46 6.84
C HIS A 42 2.48 3.14 6.37
N ASN A 43 3.59 2.91 7.05
CA ASN A 43 4.88 3.56 6.78
C ASN A 43 5.99 2.57 6.41
N GLN A 44 5.63 1.32 6.09
CA GLN A 44 6.57 0.29 5.68
C GLN A 44 5.91 -0.65 4.66
N PRO A 45 6.70 -1.30 3.79
CA PRO A 45 6.19 -2.27 2.85
C PRO A 45 5.70 -3.56 3.53
N TYR A 46 4.83 -4.28 2.83
CA TYR A 46 4.27 -5.56 3.24
C TYR A 46 4.86 -6.72 2.44
N ASP A 47 5.14 -7.84 3.12
CA ASP A 47 5.81 -9.01 2.53
C ASP A 47 4.94 -9.73 1.49
N HIS A 48 3.62 -9.61 1.63
CA HIS A 48 2.66 -10.34 0.80
C HIS A 48 1.80 -9.44 -0.09
N ALA A 49 2.17 -8.17 -0.25
CA ALA A 49 1.54 -7.24 -1.18
C ALA A 49 2.54 -6.69 -2.19
N HIS A 50 2.04 -6.19 -3.32
CA HIS A 50 2.81 -5.28 -4.18
C HIS A 50 2.74 -3.88 -3.57
N ASN A 51 3.87 -3.27 -3.27
CA ASN A 51 3.93 -2.04 -2.50
C ASN A 51 4.21 -0.84 -3.41
N ILE A 52 3.51 0.27 -3.17
CA ILE A 52 3.77 1.56 -3.81
C ILE A 52 4.24 2.53 -2.74
N ASP A 53 5.47 3.01 -2.89
CA ASP A 53 6.08 4.01 -2.03
C ASP A 53 5.79 5.42 -2.58
N LEU A 54 5.06 6.21 -1.79
CA LEU A 54 4.69 7.59 -2.11
C LEU A 54 5.54 8.64 -1.39
N THR A 55 6.58 8.23 -0.66
CA THR A 55 7.41 9.15 0.13
C THR A 55 7.90 10.33 -0.71
N GLU A 56 8.33 10.06 -1.94
CA GLU A 56 8.86 11.06 -2.87
C GLU A 56 7.87 11.45 -3.98
N ALA A 57 6.57 11.12 -3.84
CA ALA A 57 5.59 11.42 -4.87
C ALA A 57 5.40 12.94 -5.02
N PRO A 58 5.41 13.51 -6.26
CA PRO A 58 5.29 14.95 -6.47
C PRO A 58 4.01 15.53 -5.87
N GLY A 59 2.87 14.86 -6.09
CA GLY A 59 1.56 15.32 -5.60
C GLY A 59 1.43 15.29 -4.07
N ARG A 60 2.39 14.70 -3.34
CA ARG A 60 2.44 14.74 -1.88
C ARG A 60 2.86 16.11 -1.37
N ARG A 61 3.73 16.82 -2.10
CA ARG A 61 4.26 18.13 -1.68
C ARG A 61 3.19 19.20 -1.57
N ASP A 62 2.19 19.12 -2.45
CA ASP A 62 1.09 20.07 -2.55
C ASP A 62 -0.16 19.60 -1.79
N PHE A 63 -0.09 18.48 -1.07
CA PHE A 63 -1.21 17.91 -0.35
C PHE A 63 -1.40 18.60 1.01
N ASP A 64 -2.61 19.09 1.26
CA ASP A 64 -2.96 19.98 2.38
C ASP A 64 -3.23 19.26 3.71
N ARG A 65 -2.99 17.95 3.78
CA ARG A 65 -3.23 17.10 4.96
C ARG A 65 -1.95 16.35 5.36
N PRO A 66 -1.90 15.80 6.60
CA PRO A 66 -0.79 14.94 7.02
C PRO A 66 -0.50 13.80 6.04
N GLY A 67 0.77 13.39 5.98
CA GLY A 67 1.29 12.43 4.99
C GLY A 67 0.50 11.12 4.89
N HIS A 68 -0.01 10.60 6.01
CA HIS A 68 -0.80 9.37 6.08
C HIS A 68 -2.17 9.46 5.40
N TYR A 69 -2.66 10.64 5.07
CA TYR A 69 -3.85 10.79 4.24
C TYR A 69 -3.54 10.72 2.74
N TYR A 70 -2.28 10.89 2.34
CA TYR A 70 -1.90 10.91 0.93
C TYR A 70 -2.03 9.54 0.24
N PRO A 71 -1.69 8.40 0.88
CA PRO A 71 -2.01 7.07 0.34
C PRO A 71 -3.47 6.88 -0.03
N LEU A 72 -4.40 7.37 0.81
CA LEU A 72 -5.83 7.33 0.52
C LEU A 72 -6.17 8.21 -0.69
N GLN A 73 -5.65 9.43 -0.74
CA GLN A 73 -5.89 10.34 -1.88
C GLN A 73 -5.36 9.72 -3.18
N TYR A 74 -4.10 9.25 -3.19
CA TYR A 74 -3.51 8.57 -4.33
C TYR A 74 -4.33 7.36 -4.76
N PHE A 75 -4.83 6.57 -3.79
CA PHE A 75 -5.69 5.44 -4.10
C PHE A 75 -6.98 5.90 -4.79
N LEU A 76 -7.67 6.91 -4.24
CA LEU A 76 -8.89 7.48 -4.83
C LEU A 76 -8.64 8.03 -6.25
N ASP A 77 -7.52 8.69 -6.49
CA ASP A 77 -7.16 9.24 -7.80
C ASP A 77 -6.85 8.13 -8.83
N GLN A 78 -6.37 6.98 -8.36
CA GLN A 78 -6.04 5.81 -9.19
C GLN A 78 -7.19 4.82 -9.34
N LEU A 79 -8.32 4.99 -8.62
CA LEU A 79 -9.46 4.07 -8.63
C LEU A 79 -10.15 4.03 -10.01
N GLY A 80 -9.59 3.23 -10.92
CA GLY A 80 -10.17 2.90 -12.21
C GLY A 80 -10.73 1.47 -12.27
N PRO A 81 -11.41 1.09 -13.37
CA PRO A 81 -11.91 -0.28 -13.58
C PRO A 81 -10.83 -1.36 -13.44
N ALA A 82 -9.62 -1.09 -13.93
CA ALA A 82 -8.47 -2.00 -13.76
C ALA A 82 -8.08 -2.19 -12.29
N GLU A 83 -8.24 -1.13 -11.48
CA GLU A 83 -7.97 -1.12 -10.05
C GLU A 83 -9.09 -1.74 -9.20
N MET A 84 -10.26 -2.03 -9.78
CA MET A 84 -11.41 -2.62 -9.08
C MET A 84 -11.80 -4.02 -9.57
N GLN A 85 -11.42 -4.42 -10.79
CA GLN A 85 -11.77 -5.74 -11.32
C GLN A 85 -10.90 -6.86 -10.73
N PRO A 86 -11.52 -7.91 -10.15
CA PRO A 86 -10.82 -9.13 -9.78
C PRO A 86 -10.11 -9.76 -11.00
N ARG A 87 -8.95 -10.38 -10.78
CA ARG A 87 -8.17 -11.14 -11.78
C ARG A 87 -7.53 -10.33 -12.92
N LEU A 88 -7.75 -9.02 -13.03
CA LEU A 88 -6.96 -8.16 -13.93
C LEU A 88 -5.54 -7.87 -13.41
N ARG A 89 -5.30 -8.10 -12.11
CA ARG A 89 -3.99 -7.99 -11.47
C ARG A 89 -3.59 -9.33 -10.88
N SER A 90 -2.29 -9.61 -10.91
CA SER A 90 -1.71 -10.82 -10.34
C SER A 90 -0.35 -10.53 -9.76
N HIS A 91 0.08 -11.37 -8.82
CA HIS A 91 1.44 -11.30 -8.30
C HIS A 91 2.50 -11.79 -9.28
N THR A 92 2.12 -12.30 -10.45
CA THR A 92 3.06 -12.59 -11.55
C THR A 92 3.57 -11.31 -12.21
N SER A 93 2.69 -10.33 -12.43
CA SER A 93 3.07 -9.02 -13.02
C SER A 93 3.41 -7.95 -11.98
N ALA A 94 2.99 -8.14 -10.73
CA ALA A 94 3.22 -7.24 -9.61
C ALA A 94 3.66 -8.05 -8.37
N PRO A 95 4.96 -8.41 -8.25
CA PRO A 95 5.43 -9.38 -7.26
C PRO A 95 5.14 -8.99 -5.82
N ARG A 96 4.88 -9.99 -4.98
CA ARG A 96 4.76 -9.81 -3.52
C ARG A 96 6.08 -9.30 -2.94
N GLY A 97 6.01 -8.39 -1.99
CA GLY A 97 7.17 -7.75 -1.37
C GLY A 97 7.88 -6.73 -2.25
N ALA A 98 7.57 -6.66 -3.55
CA ALA A 98 8.16 -5.66 -4.43
C ALA A 98 7.73 -4.26 -4.00
N VAL A 99 8.66 -3.31 -4.10
CA VAL A 99 8.41 -1.89 -3.87
C VAL A 99 8.58 -1.15 -5.17
N LYS A 100 7.52 -0.50 -5.62
CA LYS A 100 7.52 0.43 -6.74
C LYS A 100 7.44 1.85 -6.18
N LYS A 101 8.36 2.72 -6.58
CA LYS A 101 8.21 4.16 -6.30
C LYS A 101 7.12 4.74 -7.20
N ALA A 102 6.26 5.61 -6.66
CA ALA A 102 5.31 6.33 -7.51
C ALA A 102 6.03 7.08 -8.63
N PRO A 103 5.42 7.18 -9.83
CA PRO A 103 5.99 7.96 -10.92
C PRO A 103 6.19 9.42 -10.49
N PHE A 104 7.30 9.99 -10.95
CA PHE A 104 7.62 11.41 -10.85
C PHE A 104 6.81 12.22 -11.86
#